data_AF-A0A495YAF1-F1
#
_entry.id   AF-A0A495YAF1-F1
#
_cell.length_a   1.000
_cell.length_b   1.000
_cell.length_c   1.000
_cell.angle_alpha   90.00
_cell.angle_beta   90.00
_cell.angle_gamma   90.00
#
_symmetry.space_group_name_H-M   'P 1'
#
loop_
_entity.id
_entity.type
_entity.pdbx_description
1 polymer ?
#
loop_
_entity_poly.entity_id
_entity_poly.type
_entity_poly.pdbx_seq_one_letter_code
_entity_poly.pdbx_strand_id
1 'polypeptide(L)'
;MQFVEVCIEFPSGLSIIDRCTYAPDIGMVYISVRLRDFLAIVGQSESPPTITASWDGNEATLIQSTADSFAVIELWASPAVQRTWLSSRLIRSTWSKDQRQQYGRVCHALTVSAIVGIVGYANSAPGWTFQMARNIAAMIVVAVITFIVGMDSMNGD
;
A
#
# COMPACT_ATOMS: atom_id res chain seq x y z
N MET A 1 24.07 -0.11 6.14
CA MET A 1 23.09 -0.65 7.11
C MET A 1 21.79 0.10 6.93
N GLN A 2 20.74 -0.57 6.43
CA GLN A 2 19.40 -0.01 6.22
C GLN A 2 18.36 -0.81 7.00
N PHE A 3 17.32 -0.17 7.53
CA PHE A 3 16.22 -0.89 8.16
C PHE A 3 15.28 -1.45 7.10
N VAL A 4 14.94 -2.73 7.22
CA VAL A 4 14.04 -3.44 6.32
C VAL A 4 12.96 -4.13 7.12
N GLU A 5 11.75 -4.21 6.57
CA GLU A 5 10.64 -4.90 7.20
C GLU A 5 10.61 -6.34 6.72
N VAL A 6 10.74 -7.29 7.65
CA VAL A 6 10.74 -8.72 7.35
C VAL A 6 9.41 -9.30 7.76
N CYS A 7 8.72 -9.93 6.81
CA CYS A 7 7.51 -10.70 7.05
C CYS A 7 7.85 -12.19 6.99
N ILE A 8 7.43 -12.93 8.01
CA ILE A 8 7.55 -14.38 8.11
C ILE A 8 6.14 -14.94 8.14
N GLU A 9 5.79 -15.71 7.12
CA GLU A 9 4.47 -16.34 7.00
C GLU A 9 4.62 -17.85 7.09
N PHE A 10 3.97 -18.44 8.09
CA PHE A 10 3.95 -19.87 8.33
C PHE A 10 2.74 -20.53 7.66
N PRO A 11 2.84 -21.79 7.22
CA PRO A 11 1.71 -22.52 6.64
C PRO A 11 0.51 -22.71 7.59
N SER A 12 0.73 -22.55 8.90
CA SER A 12 -0.32 -22.57 9.92
C SER A 12 -1.24 -21.34 9.87
N GLY A 13 -0.88 -20.32 9.10
CA GLY A 13 -1.56 -19.02 9.05
C GLY A 13 -1.01 -18.01 10.05
N LEU A 14 0.03 -18.36 10.81
CA LEU A 14 0.76 -17.41 11.65
C LEU A 14 1.60 -16.49 10.77
N SER A 15 1.51 -15.18 10.99
CA SER A 15 2.39 -14.19 10.35
C SER A 15 3.06 -13.32 11.40
N ILE A 16 4.35 -13.01 11.17
CA ILE A 16 5.16 -12.19 12.05
C ILE A 16 5.88 -11.14 11.22
N ILE A 17 5.79 -9.90 11.68
CA ILE A 17 6.43 -8.75 11.05
C ILE A 17 7.41 -8.15 12.06
N ASP A 18 8.68 -8.02 11.66
CA ASP A 18 9.72 -7.39 12.48
C ASP A 18 10.61 -6.45 11.65
N ARG A 19 11.22 -5.47 12.31
CA ARG A 19 12.20 -4.57 11.69
C ARG A 19 13.60 -5.13 11.86
N CYS A 20 14.23 -5.41 10.73
CA CYS A 20 15.55 -6.02 10.65
C CYS A 20 16.57 -5.06 10.02
N THR A 21 17.85 -5.41 10.11
CA THR A 21 18.94 -4.61 9.53
C THR A 21 19.49 -5.29 8.30
N TYR A 22 19.41 -4.64 7.14
CA TYR A 22 20.04 -5.08 5.90
C TYR A 22 21.44 -4.50 5.76
N ALA A 23 22.40 -5.39 5.51
CA ALA A 23 23.78 -5.05 5.20
C ALA A 23 24.01 -5.24 3.68
N PRO A 24 23.93 -4.16 2.87
CA PRO A 24 24.01 -4.25 1.41
C PRO A 24 25.37 -4.75 0.93
N ASP A 25 26.41 -4.49 1.70
CA ASP A 25 27.81 -4.86 1.44
C ASP A 25 27.99 -6.39 1.31
N ILE A 26 27.14 -7.16 1.98
CA ILE A 26 27.18 -8.64 2.05
C ILE A 26 25.87 -9.30 1.60
N GLY A 27 24.82 -8.52 1.29
CA GLY A 27 23.53 -9.05 0.85
C GLY A 27 22.76 -9.82 1.94
N MET A 28 22.97 -9.48 3.21
CA MET A 28 22.41 -10.21 4.36
C MET A 28 21.44 -9.35 5.17
N VAL A 29 20.37 -9.99 5.66
CA VAL A 29 19.43 -9.40 6.63
C VAL A 29 19.68 -10.00 8.00
N TYR A 30 19.96 -9.13 8.97
CA TYR A 30 20.13 -9.45 10.38
C TYR A 30 18.83 -9.24 11.14
N ILE A 31 18.37 -10.29 11.81
CA ILE A 31 17.15 -10.29 12.60
C ILE A 31 17.40 -9.96 14.07
N SER A 32 16.35 -9.54 14.76
CA SER A 32 16.39 -9.36 16.21
C SER A 32 16.62 -10.70 16.94
N VAL A 33 17.26 -10.65 18.11
CA VAL A 33 17.48 -11.84 18.95
C VAL A 33 16.15 -12.50 19.33
N ARG A 34 15.09 -11.70 19.55
CA ARG A 34 13.75 -12.20 19.88
C ARG A 34 13.14 -13.00 18.75
N LEU A 35 13.26 -12.50 17.52
CA LEU A 35 12.74 -13.19 16.33
C LEU A 35 13.49 -14.50 16.09
N ARG A 36 14.81 -14.50 16.31
CA ARG A 36 15.63 -15.71 16.26
C ARG A 36 15.18 -16.78 17.25
N ASP A 37 15.05 -16.42 18.53
CA ASP A 37 14.64 -17.35 19.58
C ASP A 37 13.25 -17.91 19.28
N PHE A 38 12.35 -17.07 18.79
CA PHE A 38 11.02 -17.47 18.34
C PHE A 38 11.07 -18.49 17.20
N LEU A 39 11.84 -18.20 16.15
CA LEU A 39 11.99 -19.10 14.99
C LEU A 39 12.60 -20.45 15.40
N ALA A 40 13.52 -20.46 16.36
CA ALA A 40 14.12 -21.69 16.88
C ALA A 40 13.11 -22.58 17.64
N ILE A 41 12.10 -21.98 18.26
CA ILE A 41 11.02 -22.71 18.93
C ILE A 41 10.01 -23.23 17.91
N VAL A 42 9.53 -22.37 17.01
CA VAL A 42 8.48 -22.72 16.05
C VAL A 42 8.98 -23.68 14.97
N GLY A 43 10.26 -23.58 14.58
CA GLY A 43 10.88 -24.51 13.63
C GLY A 43 10.93 -25.96 14.11
N GLN A 44 10.64 -26.25 15.39
CA GLN A 44 10.53 -27.61 15.91
C GLN A 44 9.15 -28.23 15.65
N SER A 45 8.12 -27.41 15.45
CA SER A 45 6.73 -27.84 15.37
C SER A 45 6.07 -27.55 14.02
N GLU A 46 6.58 -26.58 13.26
CA GLU A 46 5.98 -26.13 12.02
C GLU A 46 6.85 -26.40 10.78
N SER A 47 6.18 -26.49 9.64
CA SER A 47 6.81 -26.52 8.33
C SER A 47 7.56 -25.21 8.05
N PRO A 48 8.60 -25.23 7.20
CA PRO A 48 9.39 -24.03 6.89
C PRO A 48 8.53 -22.85 6.44
N PRO A 49 8.71 -21.64 7.02
CA PRO A 49 7.96 -20.46 6.64
C PRO A 49 8.47 -19.83 5.34
N THR A 50 7.60 -19.05 4.70
CA THR A 50 7.99 -18.11 3.65
C THR A 50 8.47 -16.82 4.29
N ILE A 51 9.64 -16.33 3.88
CA ILE A 51 10.26 -15.14 4.47
C ILE A 51 10.48 -14.11 3.38
N THR A 52 9.92 -12.93 3.55
CA THR A 52 10.08 -11.80 2.64
C THR A 52 10.62 -10.59 3.38
N ALA A 53 11.45 -9.79 2.70
CA ALA A 53 11.92 -8.50 3.17
C ALA A 53 11.43 -7.41 2.23
N SER A 54 10.95 -6.30 2.77
CA SER A 54 10.53 -5.14 1.99
C SER A 54 11.28 -3.88 2.41
N TRP A 55 11.71 -3.08 1.43
CA TRP A 55 12.34 -1.78 1.62
C TRP A 55 12.17 -0.88 0.41
N ASP A 56 11.81 0.39 0.62
CA ASP A 56 11.71 1.42 -0.44
C ASP A 56 10.93 0.97 -1.70
N GLY A 57 9.91 0.12 -1.54
CA GLY A 57 9.11 -0.42 -2.65
C GLY A 57 9.73 -1.62 -3.38
N ASN A 58 10.84 -2.15 -2.89
CA ASN A 58 11.42 -3.43 -3.31
C ASN A 58 11.01 -4.52 -2.33
N GLU A 59 10.88 -5.74 -2.84
CA GLU A 59 10.57 -6.92 -2.04
C GLU A 59 11.53 -8.03 -2.41
N ALA A 60 12.10 -8.72 -1.44
CA ALA A 60 12.99 -9.82 -1.70
C ALA A 60 12.63 -11.03 -0.87
N THR A 61 12.67 -12.19 -1.51
CA THR A 61 12.56 -13.45 -0.80
C THR A 61 13.87 -13.76 -0.12
N LEU A 62 13.77 -14.07 1.16
CA LEU A 62 14.87 -14.41 2.03
C LEU A 62 14.93 -15.93 2.20
N ILE A 63 16.13 -16.51 2.17
CA ILE A 63 16.35 -17.89 2.63
C ILE A 63 17.27 -17.87 3.83
N GLN A 64 16.98 -18.74 4.80
CA GLN A 64 17.79 -18.88 5.99
C GLN A 64 19.21 -19.33 5.60
N SER A 65 20.19 -18.48 5.89
CA SER A 65 21.60 -18.79 5.64
C SER A 65 22.27 -19.32 6.89
N THR A 66 22.02 -18.68 8.03
CA THR A 66 22.42 -19.15 9.37
C THR A 66 21.28 -18.95 10.36
N ALA A 67 21.42 -19.44 11.60
CA ALA A 67 20.43 -19.22 12.66
C ALA A 67 20.10 -17.73 12.87
N ASP A 68 21.05 -16.85 12.54
CA ASP A 68 21.06 -15.45 12.90
C ASP A 68 20.82 -14.51 11.72
N SER A 69 20.84 -15.04 10.50
CA SER A 69 20.84 -14.22 9.29
C SER A 69 20.18 -14.91 8.11
N PHE A 70 19.51 -14.09 7.31
CA PHE A 70 18.89 -14.49 6.07
C PHE A 70 19.67 -13.94 4.89
N ALA A 71 19.93 -14.79 3.90
CA ALA A 71 20.46 -14.38 2.61
C ALA A 71 19.33 -13.94 1.70
N VAL A 72 19.57 -12.86 0.94
CA VAL A 72 18.67 -12.38 -0.11
C VAL A 72 18.90 -13.23 -1.36
N ILE A 73 17.90 -14.01 -1.79
CA ILE A 73 18.05 -14.89 -2.97
C ILE A 73 17.56 -14.22 -4.24
N GLU A 74 16.40 -13.56 -4.19
CA GLU A 74 15.81 -12.91 -5.36
C GLU A 74 15.28 -11.54 -4.95
N LEU A 75 15.88 -10.49 -5.52
CA LEU A 75 15.30 -9.15 -5.56
C LEU A 75 14.22 -9.17 -6.64
N TRP A 76 12.97 -9.19 -6.22
CA TRP A 76 11.91 -8.79 -7.13
C TRP A 76 11.69 -7.29 -6.89
N ALA A 77 11.79 -6.49 -7.95
CA ALA A 77 11.13 -5.21 -7.90
C ALA A 77 9.66 -5.55 -7.66
N SER A 78 9.17 -5.36 -6.43
CA SER A 78 7.74 -5.43 -6.16
C SER A 78 7.12 -4.54 -7.22
N PRO A 79 6.11 -4.99 -7.97
CA PRO A 79 5.41 -4.10 -8.87
C PRO A 79 4.81 -3.06 -7.95
N ALA A 80 5.54 -1.96 -7.73
CA ALA A 80 5.12 -0.85 -6.94
C ALA A 80 3.77 -0.51 -7.53
N VAL A 81 2.70 -0.82 -6.78
CA VAL A 81 1.32 -0.53 -7.18
C VAL A 81 1.42 0.88 -7.73
N GLN A 82 1.27 1.02 -9.06
CA GLN A 82 1.67 2.22 -9.78
C GLN A 82 0.88 3.36 -9.16
N ARG A 83 1.48 4.01 -8.16
CA ARG A 83 0.88 5.10 -7.41
C ARG A 83 0.83 6.20 -8.42
N THR A 84 -0.37 6.43 -8.92
CA THR A 84 -0.64 7.36 -10.00
C THR A 84 0.03 8.68 -9.62
N TRP A 85 0.70 9.33 -10.55
CA TRP A 85 1.41 10.60 -10.36
C TRP A 85 0.62 11.69 -9.58
N LEU A 86 -0.71 11.58 -9.54
CA LEU A 86 -1.63 12.42 -8.75
C LEU A 86 -1.61 12.09 -7.25
N SER A 87 -1.44 10.84 -6.84
CA SER A 87 -1.48 10.40 -5.44
C SER A 87 -0.14 10.57 -4.71
N SER A 88 0.98 10.65 -5.44
CA SER A 88 2.32 10.80 -4.85
C SER A 88 2.71 12.24 -4.50
N ARG A 89 2.10 13.27 -5.13
CA ARG A 89 2.45 14.68 -4.90
C ARG A 89 1.75 15.37 -3.73
N LEU A 90 0.65 14.80 -3.23
CA LEU A 90 -0.14 15.39 -2.14
C LEU A 90 0.10 14.60 -0.84
N ILE A 91 1.28 14.80 -0.23
CA ILE A 91 1.54 14.61 1.22
C ILE A 91 0.90 13.32 1.80
N ARG A 92 0.99 12.16 1.13
CA ARG A 92 0.41 10.91 1.62
C ARG A 92 1.37 10.07 2.45
N SER A 93 2.68 10.27 2.33
CA SER A 93 3.67 9.48 3.06
C SER A 93 3.76 9.83 4.54
N THR A 94 3.27 11.00 4.97
CA THR A 94 3.33 11.48 6.37
C THR A 94 1.98 11.43 7.09
N TRP A 95 0.90 11.06 6.42
CA TRP A 95 -0.43 11.00 7.02
C TRP A 95 -0.66 9.70 7.78
N SER A 96 -1.28 9.80 8.95
CA SER A 96 -1.71 8.63 9.70
C SER A 96 -2.84 7.89 8.97
N LYS A 97 -3.05 6.61 9.32
CA LYS A 97 -4.14 5.78 8.78
C LYS A 97 -5.50 6.47 8.92
N ASP A 98 -5.79 7.06 10.08
CA ASP A 98 -7.07 7.74 10.30
C ASP A 98 -7.21 9.00 9.43
N GLN A 99 -6.15 9.79 9.25
CA GLN A 99 -6.17 10.95 8.35
C GLN A 99 -6.42 10.55 6.90
N ARG A 100 -5.79 9.46 6.45
CA ARG A 100 -6.04 8.90 5.12
C ARG A 100 -7.48 8.42 4.95
N GLN A 101 -8.06 7.77 5.97
CA GLN A 101 -9.46 7.34 5.93
C GLN A 101 -10.44 8.52 5.94
N GLN A 102 -10.19 9.55 6.76
CA GLN A 102 -10.99 10.78 6.77
C GLN A 102 -10.98 11.46 5.42
N TYR A 103 -9.79 11.60 4.81
CA TYR A 103 -9.67 12.15 3.46
C TYR A 103 -10.40 11.32 2.42
N GLY A 104 -10.28 9.99 2.49
CA GLY A 104 -11.01 9.08 1.60
C GLY A 104 -12.52 9.28 1.66
N ARG A 105 -13.08 9.42 2.87
CA ARG A 105 -14.51 9.73 3.08
C ARG A 105 -14.92 11.06 2.45
N VAL A 106 -14.08 12.10 2.60
CA VAL A 106 -14.32 13.41 1.96
C VAL A 106 -14.32 13.29 0.44
N CYS A 107 -13.36 12.55 -0.14
CA CYS A 107 -13.32 12.31 -1.58
C CYS A 107 -14.57 11.57 -2.09
N HIS A 108 -15.06 10.56 -1.37
CA HIS A 108 -16.31 9.89 -1.72
C HIS A 108 -17.53 10.80 -1.60
N ALA A 109 -17.57 11.68 -0.59
CA ALA A 109 -18.63 12.68 -0.47
C ALA A 109 -18.64 13.63 -1.68
N LEU A 110 -17.46 14.09 -2.13
CA LEU A 110 -17.34 14.91 -3.35
C LEU A 110 -17.79 14.17 -4.61
N THR A 111 -17.49 12.87 -4.74
CA THR A 111 -18.03 12.05 -5.84
C THR A 111 -19.55 12.04 -5.83
N VAL A 112 -20.17 11.80 -4.67
CA VAL A 112 -21.64 11.80 -4.54
C VAL A 112 -22.20 13.18 -4.87
N SER A 113 -21.60 14.26 -4.35
CA SER A 113 -22.01 15.63 -4.67
C SER A 113 -21.91 15.94 -6.16
N ALA A 114 -20.86 15.47 -6.84
CA ALA A 114 -20.72 15.63 -8.29
C ALA A 114 -21.82 14.89 -9.05
N ILE A 115 -22.17 13.66 -8.67
CA ILE A 115 -23.27 12.91 -9.29
C ILE A 115 -24.60 13.63 -9.09
N VAL A 116 -24.91 14.04 -7.87
CA VAL A 116 -26.14 14.79 -7.56
C VAL A 116 -26.20 16.09 -8.36
N GLY A 117 -25.08 16.81 -8.46
CA GLY A 117 -25.02 18.04 -9.22
C GLY A 117 -25.17 17.81 -10.74
N ILE A 118 -24.71 16.69 -11.30
CA ILE A 118 -24.98 16.35 -12.72
C ILE A 118 -26.48 16.21 -12.93
N VAL A 119 -27.16 15.45 -12.06
CA VAL A 119 -28.62 15.22 -12.16
C VAL A 119 -29.38 16.54 -12.01
N GLY A 120 -29.03 17.35 -11.00
CA GLY A 120 -29.66 18.65 -10.77
C GLY A 120 -29.45 19.62 -11.93
N TYR A 121 -28.22 19.69 -12.46
CA TYR A 121 -27.89 20.56 -13.58
C TYR A 121 -28.57 20.12 -14.89
N ALA A 122 -28.64 18.80 -15.13
CA ALA A 122 -29.37 18.24 -16.26
C ALA A 122 -30.87 18.56 -16.25
N ASN A 123 -31.51 18.49 -15.08
CA ASN A 123 -32.96 18.67 -14.94
C ASN A 123 -33.40 20.13 -14.79
N SER A 124 -32.48 21.04 -14.45
CA SER A 124 -32.79 22.48 -14.30
C SER A 124 -32.66 23.27 -15.60
N ALA A 125 -32.09 22.67 -16.65
CA ALA A 125 -31.84 23.38 -17.89
C ALA A 125 -33.10 23.43 -18.78
N PRO A 126 -33.44 24.59 -19.36
CA PRO A 126 -34.55 24.72 -20.31
C PRO A 126 -34.23 24.10 -21.69
N GLY A 127 -33.00 23.63 -21.90
CA GLY A 127 -32.56 22.95 -23.12
C GLY A 127 -31.08 22.58 -23.07
N TRP A 128 -30.66 21.66 -23.94
CA TRP A 128 -29.27 21.21 -24.04
C TRP A 128 -28.42 22.20 -24.83
N THR A 129 -27.38 22.73 -24.18
CA THR A 129 -26.39 23.59 -24.83
C THR A 129 -25.01 22.94 -24.81
N PHE A 130 -24.14 23.36 -25.73
CA PHE A 130 -22.74 22.90 -25.73
C PHE A 130 -22.01 23.24 -24.42
N GLN A 131 -22.28 24.41 -23.84
CA GLN A 131 -21.72 24.80 -22.54
C GLN A 131 -22.14 23.83 -21.43
N MET A 132 -23.41 23.46 -21.41
CA MET A 132 -23.95 22.54 -20.42
C MET A 132 -23.28 21.15 -20.54
N ALA A 133 -23.12 20.65 -21.77
CA ALA A 133 -22.42 19.39 -22.01
C ALA A 133 -20.98 19.41 -21.47
N ARG A 134 -20.24 20.52 -21.69
CA ARG A 134 -18.88 20.68 -21.14
C ARG A 134 -18.85 20.68 -19.61
N ASN A 135 -19.79 21.38 -18.98
CA ASN A 135 -19.87 21.44 -17.51
C ASN A 135 -20.19 20.06 -16.91
N ILE A 136 -21.12 19.31 -17.51
CA ILE A 136 -21.43 17.94 -17.10
C ILE A 136 -20.21 17.04 -17.27
N ALA A 137 -19.50 17.13 -18.41
CA ALA A 137 -18.28 16.37 -18.63
C ALA A 137 -17.20 16.68 -17.57
N ALA A 138 -17.02 17.94 -17.21
CA ALA A 138 -16.09 18.33 -16.15
C ALA A 138 -16.48 17.72 -14.79
N MET A 139 -17.77 17.70 -14.46
CA MET A 139 -18.25 17.08 -13.22
C MET A 139 -18.10 15.56 -13.20
N ILE A 140 -18.26 14.89 -14.35
CA ILE A 140 -17.95 13.46 -14.48
C ILE A 140 -16.47 13.22 -14.21
N VAL A 141 -15.58 14.02 -14.80
CA VAL A 141 -14.14 13.92 -14.57
C VAL A 141 -13.81 14.10 -13.09
N VAL A 142 -14.39 15.11 -12.42
CA VAL A 142 -14.22 15.32 -10.98
C VAL A 142 -14.72 14.11 -10.20
N ALA A 143 -15.91 13.58 -10.50
CA ALA A 143 -16.49 12.43 -9.80
C ALA A 143 -15.59 11.19 -9.88
N VAL A 144 -15.03 10.91 -11.06
CA VAL A 144 -14.12 9.78 -11.30
C VAL A 144 -12.80 9.98 -10.55
N ILE A 145 -12.19 11.17 -10.65
CA ILE A 145 -10.92 11.47 -9.98
C ILE A 145 -11.09 11.34 -8.46
N THR A 146 -12.11 11.96 -7.87
CA THR A 146 -12.32 11.89 -6.42
C THR A 146 -12.67 10.48 -5.97
N PHE A 147 -13.36 9.68 -6.81
CA PHE A 147 -13.66 8.29 -6.49
C PHE A 147 -12.37 7.44 -6.40
N ILE A 148 -11.52 7.52 -7.43
CA ILE A 148 -10.26 6.77 -7.49
C ILE A 148 -9.32 7.22 -6.36
N VAL A 149 -9.18 8.52 -6.15
CA VAL A 149 -8.36 9.08 -5.06
C VAL A 149 -8.89 8.65 -3.69
N GLY A 150 -10.21 8.62 -3.50
CA GLY A 150 -10.85 8.15 -2.28
C GLY A 150 -10.52 6.69 -1.98
N MET A 151 -10.69 5.82 -2.98
CA MET A 151 -10.32 4.40 -2.89
C MET A 151 -8.84 4.21 -2.54
N ASP A 152 -7.95 4.86 -3.28
CA ASP A 152 -6.50 4.77 -3.05
C ASP A 152 -6.11 5.32 -1.66
N SER A 153 -6.86 6.29 -1.12
CA SER A 153 -6.61 6.81 0.24
C SER A 153 -6.86 5.75 1.30
N MET A 154 -7.93 4.99 1.12
CA MET A 154 -8.43 4.02 2.09
C MET A 154 -7.74 2.65 1.96
N ASN A 155 -7.04 2.38 0.85
CA ASN A 155 -6.28 1.15 0.64
C ASN A 155 -4.89 1.19 1.29
N GLY A 156 -4.65 0.32 2.27
CA GLY A 156 -3.37 0.11 2.93
C GLY A 156 -3.49 0.21 4.46
N ASP A 157 -2.95 -0.78 5.14
CA ASP A 157 -2.80 -0.80 6.61
C ASP A 157 -1.70 0.14 7.10
#